data_AF-A0A2E2WMV1-F1
#
_entry.id   AF-A0A2E2WMV1-F1
#
_cell.length_a   1.000
_cell.length_b   1.000
_cell.length_c   1.000
_cell.angle_alpha   90.00
_cell.angle_beta   90.00
_cell.angle_gamma   90.00
#
_symmetry.space_group_name_H-M   'P 1'
#
loop_
_entity.id
_entity.type
_entity.pdbx_description
1 polymer ?
#
loop_
_entity_poly.entity_id
_entity_poly.type
_entity_poly.pdbx_seq_one_letter_code
_entity_poly.pdbx_strand_id
1 'polypeptide(L)'
;MTDVRITLQELAKMIDAELRGDPNHVITGIKTLQVAEACDLSFLGNPVYRKYLADTKAGVVILAPKYLPDCSTNALIVDDPYFAYAKITELFVRKPSASQGAHTTAVVGERCEIHPSASIGPKSVIADDVSIGEGTVIGPGVSIAAGTTVGKHCKIDANVTICHEIVIGDRVILHAGTVIGSDGFGLAEKNGVWHKIPQLGRVIIEDDVEIGANTTIDRGALGDTVIEKGVKLDNQIQIGHNVRIGAHTAIAACTGVAGSTRIGKHCKIAGGVGINGHLEIADYTVITGMAMVTNSVKVPGIYSSGTGILPNHEWKKNVARFRQLDKVLRRVGGLYQENRINGKTVKTTAPHGAFEAKRAPVMKDKLMGIDEVFKHLPHRPPFLLIDRVAKFTPNESLTAIKNVTINEAFFQGHFPAKPIMPGVLILEALAQACTVFAFLTTGEDPNAGGLYYFAGIDNARFKRPVEPGDQLVLDVQFVKARQGVWKMKGVASVADEVVCTAELLSAKPNEGQGK
;
A
#
# COMPACT_ATOMS: atom_id res chain seq x y z
N MET A 1 30.48 -5.36 31.65
CA MET A 1 30.14 -4.05 32.23
C MET A 1 31.13 -3.06 31.63
N THR A 2 30.67 -1.96 31.07
CA THR A 2 31.53 -0.83 30.72
C THR A 2 31.96 -0.16 32.02
N ASP A 3 33.25 0.18 32.19
CA ASP A 3 33.76 0.87 33.39
C ASP A 3 33.40 2.37 33.41
N VAL A 4 32.31 2.74 32.75
CA VAL A 4 31.86 4.13 32.63
C VAL A 4 31.22 4.52 33.95
N ARG A 5 31.83 5.50 34.62
CA ARG A 5 31.27 6.20 35.78
C ARG A 5 31.32 7.69 35.46
N ILE A 6 30.16 8.32 35.40
CA ILE A 6 30.04 9.74 35.06
C ILE A 6 29.04 10.40 35.99
N THR A 7 29.33 11.62 36.42
CA THR A 7 28.43 12.39 37.28
C THR A 7 27.29 13.01 36.48
N LEU A 8 26.18 13.29 37.17
CA LEU A 8 25.06 13.99 36.56
C LEU A 8 25.46 15.36 36.01
N GLN A 9 26.34 16.08 36.72
CA GLN A 9 26.85 17.38 36.29
C GLN A 9 27.66 17.31 34.99
N GLU A 10 28.48 16.27 34.81
CA GLU A 10 29.24 16.05 33.57
C GLU A 10 28.32 15.72 32.40
N LEU A 11 27.31 14.87 32.63
CA LEU A 11 26.29 14.58 31.63
C LEU A 11 25.52 15.85 31.23
N ALA A 12 25.06 16.65 32.20
CA ALA A 12 24.35 17.90 31.92
C ALA A 12 25.15 18.84 31.02
N LYS A 13 26.45 19.01 31.29
CA LYS A 13 27.35 19.82 30.46
C LYS A 13 27.51 19.27 29.04
N MET A 14 27.58 17.94 28.90
CA MET A 14 27.77 17.29 27.60
C MET A 14 26.59 17.50 26.64
N ILE A 15 25.37 17.51 27.16
CA ILE A 15 24.15 17.67 26.37
C ILE A 15 23.52 19.06 26.47
N ASP A 16 24.20 20.01 27.12
CA ASP A 16 23.70 21.37 27.39
C ASP A 16 22.30 21.36 28.03
N ALA A 17 22.13 20.55 29.07
CA ALA A 17 20.86 20.35 29.76
C ALA A 17 20.76 21.15 31.05
N GLU A 18 19.55 21.62 31.37
CA GLU A 18 19.24 22.08 32.71
C GLU A 18 19.17 20.88 33.66
N LEU A 19 19.93 20.96 34.76
CA LEU A 19 20.02 19.90 35.77
C LEU A 19 19.08 20.19 36.93
N ARG A 20 18.27 19.19 37.30
CA ARG A 20 17.49 19.18 38.55
C ARG A 20 17.80 17.94 39.37
N GLY A 21 18.26 18.12 40.61
CA GLY A 21 18.60 17.02 41.52
C GLY A 21 20.04 17.12 42.04
N ASP A 22 20.64 15.98 42.40
CA ASP A 22 22.01 15.93 42.92
C ASP A 22 23.05 15.93 41.78
N PRO A 23 23.88 16.99 41.63
CA PRO A 23 24.90 17.06 40.59
C PRO A 23 25.99 15.99 40.70
N ASN A 24 26.20 15.41 41.90
CA ASN A 24 27.22 14.41 42.15
C ASN A 24 26.70 12.96 41.97
N HIS A 25 25.42 12.79 41.65
CA HIS A 25 24.85 11.47 41.41
C HIS A 25 25.62 10.75 40.30
N VAL A 26 26.00 9.49 40.53
CA VAL A 26 26.85 8.73 39.61
C VAL A 26 26.00 7.81 38.75
N ILE A 27 26.18 7.92 37.43
CA ILE A 27 25.56 7.08 36.43
C ILE A 27 26.57 6.03 35.97
N THR A 28 26.15 4.77 35.94
CA THR A 28 26.97 3.63 35.49
C THR A 28 26.34 2.83 34.35
N GLY A 29 25.10 3.13 33.98
CA GLY A 29 24.37 2.40 32.95
C GLY A 29 23.25 3.21 32.33
N ILE A 30 22.67 2.66 31.26
CA ILE A 30 21.50 3.21 30.59
C ILE A 30 20.45 2.10 30.48
N LYS A 31 19.21 2.39 30.88
CA LYS A 31 18.08 1.47 30.83
C LYS A 31 16.77 2.20 30.52
N THR A 32 15.75 1.47 30.06
CA THR A 32 14.41 2.04 29.85
C THR A 32 13.73 2.33 31.20
N LEU A 33 12.75 3.25 31.20
CA LEU A 33 12.07 3.74 32.40
C LEU A 33 11.53 2.60 33.29
N GLN A 34 11.11 1.49 32.69
CA GLN A 34 10.49 0.37 33.39
C GLN A 34 11.46 -0.50 34.19
N VAL A 35 12.74 -0.53 33.82
CA VAL A 35 13.74 -1.47 34.39
C VAL A 35 15.00 -0.76 34.88
N ALA A 36 15.07 0.55 34.72
CA ALA A 36 16.15 1.38 35.24
C ALA A 36 16.14 1.37 36.78
N GLU A 37 17.33 1.26 37.36
CA GLU A 37 17.57 1.32 38.80
C GLU A 37 18.36 2.61 39.15
N ALA A 38 18.68 2.79 40.43
CA ALA A 38 19.20 4.06 40.97
C ALA A 38 20.51 4.55 40.35
N CYS A 39 21.31 3.69 39.70
CA CYS A 39 22.56 4.08 39.02
C CYS A 39 22.41 4.18 37.49
N ASP A 40 21.20 3.97 36.96
CA ASP A 40 20.94 3.99 35.53
C ASP A 40 20.36 5.34 35.10
N LEU A 41 20.80 5.80 33.93
CA LEU A 41 20.14 6.86 33.19
C LEU A 41 19.01 6.27 32.34
N SER A 42 17.88 6.98 32.32
CA SER A 42 16.79 6.73 31.39
C SER A 42 16.42 7.98 30.62
N PHE A 43 15.48 7.87 29.67
CA PHE A 43 14.97 9.01 28.93
C PHE A 43 13.49 8.83 28.57
N LEU A 44 12.76 9.94 28.44
CA LEU A 44 11.39 9.98 27.94
C LEU A 44 11.35 10.69 26.59
N GLY A 45 11.59 9.95 25.50
CA GLY A 45 11.47 10.46 24.14
C GLY A 45 10.07 10.33 23.54
N ASN A 46 9.36 9.24 23.82
CA ASN A 46 8.01 8.98 23.29
C ASN A 46 6.95 9.19 24.39
N PRO A 47 5.96 10.09 24.17
CA PRO A 47 4.91 10.40 25.15
C PRO A 47 4.12 9.19 25.68
N VAL A 48 4.02 8.10 24.91
CA VAL A 48 3.31 6.86 25.32
C VAL A 48 3.90 6.24 26.58
N TYR A 49 5.19 6.46 26.84
CA TYR A 49 5.88 5.94 28.02
C TYR A 49 5.80 6.86 29.24
N ARG A 50 5.13 8.02 29.15
CA ARG A 50 4.96 8.96 30.28
C ARG A 50 4.35 8.29 31.52
N LYS A 51 3.45 7.32 31.31
CA LYS A 51 2.83 6.54 32.39
C LYS A 51 3.81 5.79 33.30
N TYR A 52 5.06 5.58 32.87
CA TYR A 52 6.10 4.94 33.66
C TYR A 52 7.01 5.94 34.40
N LEU A 53 6.86 7.25 34.13
CA LEU A 53 7.77 8.27 34.64
C LEU A 53 7.65 8.44 36.17
N ALA A 54 6.43 8.34 36.71
CA ALA A 54 6.21 8.50 38.15
C ALA A 54 6.79 7.33 38.98
N ASP A 55 6.74 6.12 38.43
CA ASP A 55 7.10 4.87 39.12
C ASP A 55 8.52 4.37 38.79
N THR A 56 9.27 5.09 37.94
CA THR A 56 10.62 4.68 37.55
C THR A 56 11.57 4.70 38.74
N LYS A 57 12.50 3.74 38.78
CA LYS A 57 13.60 3.72 39.76
C LYS A 57 14.93 4.24 39.18
N ALA A 58 14.88 4.84 37.98
CA ALA A 58 16.07 5.41 37.35
C ALA A 58 16.74 6.45 38.26
N GLY A 59 18.07 6.44 38.29
CA GLY A 59 18.84 7.49 38.98
C GLY A 59 18.63 8.87 38.37
N VAL A 60 18.45 8.93 37.06
CA VAL A 60 18.20 10.15 36.30
C VAL A 60 17.32 9.88 35.08
N VAL A 61 16.45 10.83 34.72
CA VAL A 61 15.68 10.81 33.47
C VAL A 61 15.97 12.05 32.60
N ILE A 62 16.32 11.83 31.33
CA ILE A 62 16.34 12.90 30.31
C ILE A 62 14.90 13.14 29.82
N LEU A 63 14.41 14.38 29.88
CA LEU A 63 13.02 14.69 29.54
C LEU A 63 12.83 16.12 29.04
N ALA A 64 11.71 16.36 28.36
CA ALA A 64 11.29 17.70 27.96
C ALA A 64 10.68 18.47 29.14
N PRO A 65 10.81 19.82 29.22
CA PRO A 65 10.34 20.63 30.35
C PRO A 65 8.91 20.33 30.80
N LYS A 66 8.00 20.05 29.87
CA LYS A 66 6.58 19.74 30.13
C LYS A 66 6.33 18.45 30.93
N TYR A 67 7.30 17.54 31.02
CA TYR A 67 7.18 16.28 31.77
C TYR A 67 7.85 16.34 33.14
N LEU A 68 8.56 17.43 33.44
CA LEU A 68 9.23 17.63 34.72
C LEU A 68 8.29 17.49 35.94
N PRO A 69 7.02 17.94 35.92
CA PRO A 69 6.13 17.80 37.06
C PRO A 69 5.81 16.35 37.45
N ASP A 70 5.94 15.39 36.52
CA ASP A 70 5.65 13.97 36.77
C ASP A 70 6.91 13.16 37.13
N CYS A 71 8.08 13.81 37.17
CA CYS A 71 9.36 13.16 37.44
C CYS A 71 9.69 13.20 38.94
N SER A 72 9.93 12.02 39.51
CA SER A 72 10.24 11.84 40.94
C SER A 72 11.74 11.67 41.23
N THR A 73 12.59 11.65 40.20
CA THR A 73 14.03 11.37 40.28
C THR A 73 14.86 12.58 39.85
N ASN A 74 16.18 12.43 39.72
CA ASN A 74 16.99 13.49 39.10
C ASN A 74 16.59 13.66 37.62
N ALA A 75 16.67 14.87 37.08
CA ALA A 75 16.28 15.16 35.71
C ALA A 75 17.35 15.95 34.95
N LEU A 76 17.51 15.61 33.66
CA LEU A 76 18.21 16.40 32.66
C LEU A 76 17.17 16.93 31.67
N ILE A 77 16.96 18.24 31.68
CA ILE A 77 15.88 18.89 30.96
C ILE A 77 16.42 19.45 29.65
N VAL A 78 15.85 19.02 28.53
CA VAL A 78 16.26 19.38 27.16
C VAL A 78 15.06 19.45 26.23
N ASP A 79 15.19 20.19 25.12
CA ASP A 79 14.11 20.27 24.11
C ASP A 79 13.93 18.96 23.33
N ASP A 80 15.02 18.25 23.05
CA ASP A 80 15.01 16.95 22.35
C ASP A 80 15.65 15.84 23.21
N PRO A 81 14.86 15.15 24.03
CA PRO A 81 15.34 14.05 24.87
C PRO A 81 15.93 12.88 24.07
N TYR A 82 15.43 12.64 22.85
CA TYR A 82 15.89 11.51 22.04
C TYR A 82 17.28 11.78 21.46
N PHE A 83 17.52 13.00 20.99
CA PHE A 83 18.85 13.42 20.53
C PHE A 83 19.88 13.47 21.67
N ALA A 84 19.50 13.99 22.84
CA ALA A 84 20.36 14.00 24.02
C ALA A 84 20.72 12.59 24.48
N TYR A 85 19.74 11.68 24.50
CA TYR A 85 19.97 10.25 24.73
C TYR A 85 20.98 9.68 23.73
N ALA A 86 20.80 9.93 22.43
CA ALA A 86 21.70 9.42 21.38
C ALA A 86 23.16 9.84 21.63
N LYS A 87 23.41 11.12 21.96
CA LYS A 87 24.75 11.60 22.32
C LYS A 87 25.35 10.86 23.51
N ILE A 88 24.57 10.69 24.58
CA ILE A 88 25.06 10.05 25.81
C ILE A 88 25.38 8.57 25.58
N THR A 89 24.61 7.88 24.73
CA THR A 89 24.86 6.45 24.47
C THR A 89 26.25 6.15 23.90
N GLU A 90 26.88 7.12 23.22
CA GLU A 90 28.25 6.96 22.69
C GLU A 90 29.28 6.68 23.80
N LEU A 91 29.09 7.23 25.00
CA LEU A 91 29.97 6.97 26.15
C LEU A 91 29.92 5.52 26.62
N PHE A 92 28.77 4.87 26.44
CA PHE A 92 28.51 3.52 26.92
C PHE A 92 28.79 2.46 25.84
N VAL A 93 29.28 2.86 24.67
CA VAL A 93 29.73 1.94 23.63
C VAL A 93 30.99 1.22 24.11
N ARG A 94 30.89 -0.09 24.33
CA ARG A 94 32.06 -0.92 24.60
C ARG A 94 32.88 -1.07 23.32
N LYS A 95 33.99 -0.33 23.22
CA LYS A 95 34.94 -0.49 22.12
C LYS A 95 35.81 -1.74 22.41
N PRO A 96 35.78 -2.79 21.58
CA PRO A 96 36.77 -3.85 21.67
C PRO A 96 38.17 -3.22 21.56
N SER A 97 39.13 -3.65 22.38
CA SER A 97 40.51 -3.19 22.24
C SER A 97 41.07 -3.70 20.91
N ALA A 98 41.21 -2.82 19.93
CA ALA A 98 41.88 -3.12 18.69
C ALA A 98 43.37 -2.79 18.87
N SER A 99 44.25 -3.78 18.79
CA SER A 99 45.69 -3.54 18.82
C SER A 99 46.10 -2.76 17.58
N GLN A 100 46.92 -1.73 17.75
CA GLN A 100 47.51 -0.99 16.62
C GLN A 100 48.39 -1.91 15.77
N GLY A 101 48.46 -1.63 14.48
CA GLY A 101 49.16 -2.44 13.49
C GLY A 101 48.35 -3.65 13.03
N ALA A 102 48.99 -4.47 12.18
CA ALA A 102 48.39 -5.67 11.64
C ALA A 102 48.57 -6.86 12.59
N HIS A 103 47.49 -7.61 12.80
CA HIS A 103 47.56 -8.89 13.49
C HIS A 103 48.49 -9.84 12.74
N THR A 104 49.21 -10.72 13.45
CA THR A 104 50.20 -11.64 12.88
C THR A 104 49.67 -12.63 11.83
N THR A 105 48.35 -12.79 11.76
CA THR A 105 47.66 -13.65 10.78
C THR A 105 46.98 -12.86 9.67
N ALA A 106 47.07 -11.54 9.68
CA ALA A 106 46.65 -10.72 8.56
C ALA A 106 47.69 -10.81 7.45
N VAL A 107 47.23 -10.81 6.21
CA VAL A 107 48.09 -10.77 5.01
C VAL A 107 47.99 -9.36 4.44
N VAL A 108 49.13 -8.71 4.27
CA VAL A 108 49.22 -7.36 3.70
C VAL A 108 50.10 -7.44 2.46
N GLY A 109 49.57 -6.94 1.34
CA GLY A 109 50.25 -6.88 0.05
C GLY A 109 51.34 -5.82 -0.01
N GLU A 110 51.87 -5.62 -1.22
CA GLU A 110 52.95 -4.66 -1.47
C GLU A 110 52.41 -3.24 -1.63
N ARG A 111 53.29 -2.25 -1.43
CA ARG A 111 53.00 -0.81 -1.65
C ARG A 111 51.76 -0.29 -0.92
N CYS A 112 51.40 -0.92 0.19
CA CYS A 112 50.30 -0.46 1.04
C CYS A 112 50.74 0.73 1.89
N GLU A 113 49.87 1.73 2.00
CA GLU A 113 50.04 2.90 2.87
C GLU A 113 49.11 2.77 4.09
N ILE A 114 49.57 2.11 5.14
CA ILE A 114 48.79 1.85 6.36
C ILE A 114 49.28 2.75 7.47
N HIS A 115 48.41 3.62 7.98
CA HIS A 115 48.76 4.51 9.08
C HIS A 115 49.11 3.69 10.36
N PRO A 116 50.15 4.06 11.14
CA PRO A 116 50.58 3.29 12.32
C PRO A 116 49.52 3.10 13.41
N SER A 117 48.57 4.05 13.52
CA SER A 117 47.46 3.94 14.48
C SER A 117 46.28 3.10 13.99
N ALA A 118 46.28 2.68 12.72
CA ALA A 118 45.26 1.77 12.20
C ALA A 118 45.41 0.37 12.82
N SER A 119 44.31 -0.37 12.88
CA SER A 119 44.29 -1.74 13.38
C SER A 119 43.80 -2.67 12.29
N ILE A 120 44.50 -3.79 12.06
CA ILE A 120 44.06 -4.83 11.12
C ILE A 120 43.87 -6.15 11.87
N GLY A 121 42.63 -6.62 11.89
CA GLY A 121 42.20 -7.82 12.59
C GLY A 121 42.77 -9.12 12.01
N PRO A 122 42.66 -10.23 12.76
CA PRO A 122 43.20 -11.52 12.35
C PRO A 122 42.54 -12.04 11.07
N LYS A 123 43.33 -12.72 10.23
CA LYS A 123 42.89 -13.36 8.98
C LYS A 123 42.33 -12.41 7.92
N SER A 124 42.53 -11.10 8.07
CA SER A 124 42.18 -10.13 7.05
C SER A 124 43.22 -10.14 5.93
N VAL A 125 42.78 -9.88 4.70
CA VAL A 125 43.61 -9.87 3.50
C VAL A 125 43.52 -8.48 2.88
N ILE A 126 44.66 -7.78 2.86
CA ILE A 126 44.82 -6.48 2.25
C ILE A 126 45.68 -6.67 1.00
N ALA A 127 45.13 -6.41 -0.18
CA ALA A 127 45.85 -6.53 -1.44
C ALA A 127 46.82 -5.36 -1.66
N ASP A 128 47.54 -5.40 -2.78
CA ASP A 128 48.53 -4.38 -3.14
C ASP A 128 47.91 -2.98 -3.32
N ASP A 129 48.73 -1.95 -3.12
CA ASP A 129 48.37 -0.56 -3.41
C ASP A 129 47.12 -0.07 -2.63
N VAL A 130 46.87 -0.64 -1.44
CA VAL A 130 45.79 -0.23 -0.54
C VAL A 130 46.26 0.85 0.43
N SER A 131 45.43 1.87 0.63
CA SER A 131 45.67 2.94 1.62
C SER A 131 44.67 2.86 2.77
N ILE A 132 45.14 2.92 4.02
CA ILE A 132 44.31 2.87 5.23
C ILE A 132 44.69 4.04 6.16
N GLY A 133 43.72 4.92 6.40
CA GLY A 133 43.90 6.14 7.18
C GLY A 133 44.04 5.95 8.70
N GLU A 134 44.39 7.05 9.34
CA GLU A 134 44.59 7.17 10.79
C GLU A 134 43.41 6.62 11.61
N GLY A 135 43.69 5.80 12.62
CA GLY A 135 42.71 5.33 13.59
C GLY A 135 41.61 4.44 13.01
N THR A 136 41.72 4.01 11.76
CA THR A 136 40.79 3.08 11.12
C THR A 136 40.98 1.67 11.68
N VAL A 137 39.88 1.00 11.96
CA VAL A 137 39.84 -0.35 12.53
C VAL A 137 39.23 -1.30 11.51
N ILE A 138 40.04 -2.25 11.05
CA ILE A 138 39.64 -3.35 10.18
C ILE A 138 39.42 -4.60 11.04
N GLY A 139 38.20 -5.14 11.02
CA GLY A 139 37.81 -6.33 11.74
C GLY A 139 38.44 -7.61 11.18
N PRO A 140 38.18 -8.77 11.81
CA PRO A 140 38.73 -10.04 11.37
C PRO A 140 38.10 -10.54 10.06
N GLY A 141 38.88 -11.22 9.22
CA GLY A 141 38.41 -11.85 7.99
C GLY A 141 37.94 -10.87 6.91
N VAL A 142 38.31 -9.58 7.02
CA VAL A 142 38.00 -8.58 6.00
C VAL A 142 38.90 -8.78 4.78
N SER A 143 38.34 -8.62 3.58
CA SER A 143 39.10 -8.62 2.32
C SER A 143 39.02 -7.24 1.67
N ILE A 144 40.18 -6.64 1.38
CA ILE A 144 40.30 -5.35 0.68
C ILE A 144 41.15 -5.56 -0.56
N ALA A 145 40.56 -5.39 -1.74
CA ALA A 145 41.23 -5.59 -3.02
C ALA A 145 41.99 -4.33 -3.49
N ALA A 146 42.84 -4.54 -4.50
CA ALA A 146 43.91 -3.62 -4.86
C ALA A 146 43.43 -2.22 -5.26
N GLY A 147 44.28 -1.21 -5.01
CA GLY A 147 44.00 0.19 -5.36
C GLY A 147 42.87 0.84 -4.56
N THR A 148 42.42 0.21 -3.47
CA THR A 148 41.36 0.73 -2.61
C THR A 148 41.90 1.71 -1.58
N THR A 149 41.15 2.78 -1.33
CA THR A 149 41.45 3.76 -0.28
C THR A 149 40.37 3.72 0.80
N VAL A 150 40.79 3.61 2.05
CA VAL A 150 39.94 3.75 3.24
C VAL A 150 40.45 4.93 4.07
N GLY A 151 39.57 5.90 4.33
CA GLY A 151 39.87 7.10 5.09
C GLY A 151 40.17 6.84 6.57
N LYS A 152 40.08 7.90 7.36
CA LYS A 152 40.43 7.95 8.78
C LYS A 152 39.25 7.58 9.66
N HIS A 153 39.54 6.98 10.82
CA HIS A 153 38.57 6.66 11.86
C HIS A 153 37.38 5.83 11.37
N CYS A 154 37.60 5.03 10.32
CA CYS A 154 36.59 4.10 9.81
C CYS A 154 36.53 2.85 10.70
N LYS A 155 35.36 2.23 10.74
CA LYS A 155 35.14 0.95 11.41
C LYS A 155 34.59 -0.05 10.41
N ILE A 156 35.39 -1.05 10.06
CA ILE A 156 35.02 -2.10 9.13
C ILE A 156 34.86 -3.38 9.95
N ASP A 157 33.62 -3.85 10.15
CA ASP A 157 33.36 -5.05 10.95
C ASP A 157 33.79 -6.34 10.22
N ALA A 158 33.69 -7.46 10.93
CA ALA A 158 34.19 -8.75 10.46
C ALA A 158 33.58 -9.18 9.11
N ASN A 159 34.38 -9.87 8.29
CA ASN A 159 33.96 -10.49 7.03
C ASN A 159 33.33 -9.53 6.01
N VAL A 160 33.70 -8.25 6.04
CA VAL A 160 33.37 -7.30 4.96
C VAL A 160 34.28 -7.56 3.76
N THR A 161 33.73 -7.45 2.55
CA THR A 161 34.48 -7.56 1.29
C THR A 161 34.43 -6.22 0.54
N ILE A 162 35.61 -5.65 0.26
CA ILE A 162 35.77 -4.41 -0.51
C ILE A 162 36.55 -4.78 -1.78
N CYS A 163 35.90 -4.63 -2.94
CA CYS A 163 36.48 -4.92 -4.25
C CYS A 163 37.51 -3.86 -4.65
N HIS A 164 38.09 -3.99 -5.86
CA HIS A 164 39.22 -3.16 -6.27
C HIS A 164 38.80 -1.72 -6.63
N GLU A 165 39.73 -0.79 -6.42
CA GLU A 165 39.61 0.64 -6.78
C GLU A 165 38.42 1.34 -6.11
N ILE A 166 38.09 0.95 -4.88
CA ILE A 166 37.01 1.57 -4.11
C ILE A 166 37.56 2.76 -3.33
N VAL A 167 36.76 3.82 -3.20
CA VAL A 167 37.13 5.00 -2.42
C VAL A 167 36.15 5.15 -1.27
N ILE A 168 36.66 5.08 -0.04
CA ILE A 168 35.89 5.24 1.20
C ILE A 168 36.47 6.43 1.97
N GLY A 169 35.62 7.39 2.30
CA GLY A 169 35.95 8.59 3.07
C GLY A 169 36.20 8.31 4.56
N ASP A 170 36.07 9.35 5.38
CA ASP A 170 36.38 9.28 6.81
C ASP A 170 35.16 8.92 7.66
N ARG A 171 35.39 8.27 8.81
CA ARG A 171 34.36 7.94 9.82
C ARG A 171 33.24 7.06 9.25
N VAL A 172 33.56 6.25 8.24
CA VAL A 172 32.62 5.30 7.64
C VAL A 172 32.53 4.05 8.50
N ILE A 173 31.31 3.53 8.67
CA ILE A 173 31.04 2.28 9.39
C ILE A 173 30.46 1.26 8.40
N LEU A 174 31.15 0.14 8.23
CA LEU A 174 30.66 -1.01 7.44
C LEU A 174 30.40 -2.18 8.38
N HIS A 175 29.15 -2.65 8.44
CA HIS A 175 28.75 -3.79 9.27
C HIS A 175 29.04 -5.12 8.57
N ALA A 176 29.06 -6.20 9.36
CA ALA A 176 29.53 -7.52 8.92
C ALA A 176 28.84 -8.06 7.66
N GLY A 177 29.61 -8.73 6.80
CA GLY A 177 29.12 -9.38 5.58
C GLY A 177 28.76 -8.45 4.42
N THR A 178 28.95 -7.14 4.58
CA THR A 178 28.76 -6.14 3.50
C THR A 178 29.73 -6.41 2.34
N VAL A 179 29.25 -6.23 1.11
CA VAL A 179 30.06 -6.30 -0.12
C VAL A 179 29.99 -4.98 -0.86
N ILE A 180 31.16 -4.35 -1.08
CA ILE A 180 31.29 -3.08 -1.77
C ILE A 180 32.08 -3.27 -3.05
N GLY A 181 31.48 -2.90 -4.18
CA GLY A 181 32.14 -2.85 -5.49
C GLY A 181 32.06 -4.14 -6.30
N SER A 182 31.11 -5.02 -6.02
CA SER A 182 30.79 -6.16 -6.90
C SER A 182 30.35 -5.69 -8.28
N ASP A 183 30.49 -6.56 -9.29
CA ASP A 183 29.93 -6.30 -10.61
C ASP A 183 28.41 -6.18 -10.55
N GLY A 184 27.87 -5.06 -11.02
CA GLY A 184 26.44 -4.92 -11.26
C GLY A 184 25.90 -5.81 -12.39
N PHE A 185 24.58 -5.82 -12.51
CA PHE A 185 23.84 -6.66 -13.47
C PHE A 185 23.86 -6.14 -14.92
N GLY A 186 25.06 -5.86 -15.45
CA GLY A 186 25.25 -5.43 -16.84
C GLY A 186 25.26 -6.61 -17.80
N LEU A 187 24.15 -6.82 -18.52
CA LEU A 187 24.00 -7.89 -19.50
C LEU A 187 23.48 -7.35 -20.83
N ALA A 188 24.02 -7.85 -21.94
CA ALA A 188 23.49 -7.66 -23.28
C ALA A 188 22.92 -8.97 -23.81
N GLU A 189 21.69 -8.96 -24.32
CA GLU A 189 21.05 -10.13 -24.91
C GLU A 189 21.35 -10.20 -26.41
N LYS A 190 21.78 -11.37 -26.89
CA LYS A 190 21.88 -11.66 -28.31
C LYS A 190 21.51 -13.13 -28.56
N ASN A 191 20.49 -13.36 -29.38
CA ASN A 191 20.01 -14.69 -29.80
C ASN A 191 19.61 -15.62 -28.63
N GLY A 192 18.93 -15.10 -27.62
CA GLY A 192 18.53 -15.78 -26.39
C GLY A 192 19.65 -15.96 -25.35
N VAL A 193 20.85 -15.42 -25.60
CA VAL A 193 22.03 -15.60 -24.73
C VAL A 193 22.43 -14.26 -24.11
N TRP A 194 22.64 -14.26 -22.79
CA TRP A 194 23.12 -13.12 -22.04
C TRP A 194 24.65 -13.06 -22.06
N HIS A 195 25.19 -11.95 -22.56
CA HIS A 195 26.61 -11.65 -22.56
C HIS A 195 26.93 -10.66 -21.44
N LYS A 196 27.92 -10.99 -20.61
CA LYS A 196 28.39 -10.13 -19.52
C LYS A 196 29.00 -8.85 -20.09
N ILE A 197 28.55 -7.70 -19.58
CA ILE A 197 29.19 -6.40 -19.79
C ILE A 197 30.13 -6.16 -18.61
N PRO A 198 31.45 -6.07 -18.83
CA PRO A 198 32.40 -5.71 -17.78
C PRO A 198 32.04 -4.38 -17.10
N GLN A 199 32.10 -4.34 -15.78
CA GLN A 199 31.80 -3.14 -14.98
C GLN A 199 33.12 -2.45 -14.62
N LEU A 200 33.40 -1.32 -15.25
CA LEU A 200 34.71 -0.65 -15.22
C LEU A 200 34.76 0.59 -14.31
N GLY A 201 33.61 1.14 -13.92
CA GLY A 201 33.53 2.24 -12.96
C GLY A 201 33.75 1.77 -11.52
N ARG A 202 33.66 2.64 -10.51
CA ARG A 202 33.98 2.30 -9.11
C ARG A 202 32.78 2.51 -8.18
N VAL A 203 33.04 2.43 -6.86
CA VAL A 203 32.15 2.95 -5.82
C VAL A 203 32.90 4.04 -5.05
N ILE A 204 32.22 5.16 -4.81
CA ILE A 204 32.69 6.26 -3.96
C ILE A 204 31.73 6.36 -2.77
N ILE A 205 32.25 6.21 -1.56
CA ILE A 205 31.55 6.39 -0.30
C ILE A 205 32.18 7.58 0.40
N GLU A 206 31.40 8.61 0.68
CA GLU A 206 31.85 9.81 1.39
C GLU A 206 31.83 9.63 2.91
N ASP A 207 32.22 10.68 3.61
CA ASP A 207 32.34 10.73 5.06
C ASP A 207 31.04 10.38 5.82
N ASP A 208 31.19 9.89 7.06
CA ASP A 208 30.10 9.72 8.03
C ASP A 208 28.98 8.75 7.56
N VAL A 209 29.24 7.98 6.50
CA VAL A 209 28.32 6.97 5.97
C VAL A 209 28.31 5.72 6.87
N GLU A 210 27.12 5.12 7.04
CA GLU A 210 26.97 3.84 7.72
C GLU A 210 26.21 2.85 6.84
N ILE A 211 26.74 1.63 6.72
CA ILE A 211 26.20 0.57 5.86
C ILE A 211 26.00 -0.70 6.69
N GLY A 212 24.73 -1.11 6.82
CA GLY A 212 24.28 -2.25 7.59
C GLY A 212 24.73 -3.60 7.03
N ALA A 213 24.54 -4.64 7.84
CA ALA A 213 25.03 -5.98 7.59
C ALA A 213 24.44 -6.59 6.32
N ASN A 214 25.30 -7.31 5.58
CA ASN A 214 24.96 -7.98 4.31
C ASN A 214 24.33 -7.05 3.26
N THR A 215 24.58 -5.74 3.33
CA THR A 215 24.23 -4.82 2.25
C THR A 215 25.24 -4.95 1.11
N THR A 216 24.75 -4.86 -0.13
CA THR A 216 25.53 -4.99 -1.35
C THR A 216 25.46 -3.70 -2.16
N ILE A 217 26.62 -3.18 -2.55
CA ILE A 217 26.73 -1.97 -3.37
C ILE A 217 27.57 -2.28 -4.60
N ASP A 218 26.92 -2.30 -5.77
CA ASP A 218 27.59 -2.61 -7.02
C ASP A 218 28.44 -1.43 -7.51
N ARG A 219 29.59 -1.74 -8.10
CA ARG A 219 30.40 -0.75 -8.84
C ARG A 219 29.64 -0.28 -10.07
N GLY A 220 29.95 0.93 -10.52
CA GLY A 220 29.33 1.46 -11.73
C GLY A 220 29.87 0.81 -13.01
N ALA A 221 29.09 0.88 -14.09
CA ALA A 221 29.47 0.29 -15.37
C ALA A 221 30.64 1.02 -16.04
N LEU A 222 30.57 2.36 -16.10
CA LEU A 222 31.62 3.23 -16.66
C LEU A 222 31.93 4.40 -15.71
N GLY A 223 30.88 5.08 -15.24
CA GLY A 223 30.98 6.04 -14.13
C GLY A 223 30.87 5.35 -12.78
N ASP A 224 30.90 6.11 -11.70
CA ASP A 224 30.90 5.58 -10.33
C ASP A 224 29.48 5.47 -9.73
N THR A 225 29.27 4.47 -8.88
CA THR A 225 28.19 4.46 -7.86
C THR A 225 28.62 5.37 -6.71
N VAL A 226 27.74 6.25 -6.22
CA VAL A 226 28.11 7.28 -5.24
C VAL A 226 27.17 7.30 -4.05
N ILE A 227 27.73 7.22 -2.84
CA ILE A 227 27.03 7.34 -1.57
C ILE A 227 27.56 8.59 -0.87
N GLU A 228 26.77 9.66 -0.87
CA GLU A 228 27.19 10.96 -0.34
C GLU A 228 27.22 10.97 1.20
N LYS A 229 27.83 12.05 1.74
CA LYS A 229 28.10 12.24 3.15
C LYS A 229 26.90 11.97 4.06
N GLY A 230 27.15 11.23 5.14
CA GLY A 230 26.19 11.02 6.21
C GLY A 230 24.99 10.14 5.86
N VAL A 231 24.99 9.48 4.70
CA VAL A 231 23.97 8.51 4.32
C VAL A 231 23.96 7.33 5.29
N LYS A 232 22.77 6.84 5.65
CA LYS A 232 22.56 5.69 6.54
C LYS A 232 21.80 4.60 5.80
N LEU A 233 22.47 3.49 5.51
CA LEU A 233 21.89 2.30 4.89
C LEU A 233 21.79 1.21 5.94
N ASP A 234 20.58 0.71 6.17
CA ASP A 234 20.32 -0.42 7.07
C ASP A 234 20.73 -1.76 6.40
N ASN A 235 20.37 -2.88 7.03
CA ASN A 235 20.78 -4.23 6.64
C ASN A 235 20.09 -4.73 5.36
N GLN A 236 20.76 -5.65 4.64
CA GLN A 236 20.19 -6.39 3.51
C GLN A 236 19.67 -5.47 2.37
N ILE A 237 20.31 -4.33 2.15
CA ILE A 237 19.98 -3.43 1.05
C ILE A 237 20.76 -3.86 -0.20
N GLN A 238 20.14 -3.71 -1.37
CA GLN A 238 20.83 -3.81 -2.67
C GLN A 238 20.88 -2.44 -3.34
N ILE A 239 22.08 -1.97 -3.64
CA ILE A 239 22.33 -0.77 -4.45
C ILE A 239 22.93 -1.18 -5.79
N GLY A 240 22.17 -1.01 -6.87
CA GLY A 240 22.62 -1.33 -8.22
C GLY A 240 23.69 -0.37 -8.76
N HIS A 241 24.31 -0.77 -9.86
CA HIS A 241 25.38 0.00 -10.52
C HIS A 241 24.94 1.43 -10.90
N ASN A 242 25.85 2.39 -10.75
CA ASN A 242 25.67 3.81 -11.09
C ASN A 242 24.58 4.54 -10.28
N VAL A 243 24.05 3.93 -9.22
CA VAL A 243 23.15 4.62 -8.30
C VAL A 243 23.88 5.78 -7.62
N ARG A 244 23.16 6.87 -7.37
CA ARG A 244 23.63 7.97 -6.53
C ARG A 244 22.65 8.25 -5.41
N ILE A 245 23.14 8.33 -4.18
CA ILE A 245 22.34 8.62 -2.99
C ILE A 245 22.85 9.91 -2.35
N GLY A 246 21.98 10.92 -2.29
CA GLY A 246 22.30 12.24 -1.79
C GLY A 246 22.51 12.28 -0.27
N ALA A 247 23.28 13.27 0.17
CA ALA A 247 23.71 13.42 1.56
C ALA A 247 22.57 13.34 2.58
N HIS A 248 22.87 12.73 3.73
CA HIS A 248 21.97 12.59 4.88
C HIS A 248 20.64 11.86 4.59
N THR A 249 20.56 11.10 3.51
CA THR A 249 19.44 10.19 3.24
C THR A 249 19.56 8.93 4.10
N ALA A 250 18.42 8.48 4.63
CA ALA A 250 18.31 7.23 5.40
C ALA A 250 17.46 6.20 4.64
N ILE A 251 17.97 4.98 4.49
CA ILE A 251 17.30 3.87 3.82
C ILE A 251 17.25 2.67 4.77
N ALA A 252 16.04 2.21 5.08
CA ALA A 252 15.80 1.09 5.97
C ALA A 252 15.89 -0.27 5.26
N ALA A 253 15.95 -1.34 6.07
CA ALA A 253 16.36 -2.67 5.65
C ALA A 253 15.55 -3.24 4.46
N CYS A 254 16.18 -4.15 3.73
CA CYS A 254 15.57 -4.90 2.61
C CYS A 254 15.10 -4.02 1.45
N THR A 255 15.62 -2.79 1.33
CA THR A 255 15.33 -1.92 0.18
C THR A 255 16.20 -2.31 -1.01
N GLY A 256 15.61 -2.36 -2.20
CA GLY A 256 16.31 -2.58 -3.45
C GLY A 256 16.26 -1.35 -4.36
N VAL A 257 17.40 -0.86 -4.80
CA VAL A 257 17.53 0.27 -5.73
C VAL A 257 18.19 -0.19 -7.02
N ALA A 258 17.43 -0.21 -8.11
CA ALA A 258 17.95 -0.60 -9.42
C ALA A 258 18.87 0.47 -10.02
N GLY A 259 19.69 0.04 -10.99
CA GLY A 259 20.82 0.80 -11.51
C GLY A 259 20.47 2.19 -12.08
N SER A 260 21.44 3.09 -12.03
CA SER A 260 21.37 4.47 -12.55
C SER A 260 20.33 5.40 -11.91
N THR A 261 19.69 4.98 -10.82
CA THR A 261 18.75 5.82 -10.08
C THR A 261 19.47 6.85 -9.21
N ARG A 262 18.91 8.06 -9.11
CA ARG A 262 19.39 9.18 -8.30
C ARG A 262 18.39 9.48 -7.20
N ILE A 263 18.80 9.32 -5.95
CA ILE A 263 18.02 9.67 -4.77
C ILE A 263 18.57 10.97 -4.20
N GLY A 264 17.71 11.95 -4.00
CA GLY A 264 18.06 13.26 -3.45
C GLY A 264 18.52 13.22 -2.00
N LYS A 265 18.82 14.39 -1.44
CA LYS A 265 19.31 14.60 -0.08
C LYS A 265 18.19 14.53 0.95
N HIS A 266 18.53 14.16 2.19
CA HIS A 266 17.60 14.12 3.32
C HIS A 266 16.32 13.29 3.07
N CYS A 267 16.39 12.30 2.18
CA CYS A 267 15.27 11.38 1.95
C CYS A 267 15.15 10.36 3.09
N LYS A 268 13.94 9.83 3.28
CA LYS A 268 13.66 8.75 4.23
C LYS A 268 12.95 7.62 3.50
N ILE A 269 13.66 6.53 3.25
CA ILE A 269 13.13 5.37 2.55
C ILE A 269 12.91 4.25 3.57
N ALA A 270 11.65 3.89 3.82
CA ALA A 270 11.30 2.86 4.79
C ALA A 270 11.60 1.44 4.26
N GLY A 271 11.46 0.44 5.14
CA GLY A 271 11.94 -0.91 4.85
C GLY A 271 11.16 -1.62 3.73
N GLY A 272 11.85 -2.49 3.00
CA GLY A 272 11.27 -3.32 1.94
C GLY A 272 10.85 -2.56 0.68
N VAL A 273 11.31 -1.32 0.49
CA VAL A 273 10.97 -0.52 -0.69
C VAL A 273 11.69 -1.05 -1.94
N GLY A 274 10.99 -1.10 -3.06
CA GLY A 274 11.59 -1.37 -4.38
C GLY A 274 11.62 -0.10 -5.21
N ILE A 275 12.77 0.25 -5.80
CA ILE A 275 12.94 1.42 -6.67
C ILE A 275 13.47 0.98 -8.03
N ASN A 276 12.72 1.28 -9.09
CA ASN A 276 13.15 1.01 -10.47
C ASN A 276 14.40 1.81 -10.86
N GLY A 277 15.05 1.37 -11.94
CA GLY A 277 16.27 2.00 -12.46
C GLY A 277 15.98 3.28 -13.24
N HIS A 278 17.01 4.10 -13.41
CA HIS A 278 16.96 5.36 -14.17
C HIS A 278 15.92 6.37 -13.66
N LEU A 279 15.63 6.37 -12.37
CA LEU A 279 14.70 7.31 -11.76
C LEU A 279 15.42 8.46 -11.05
N GLU A 280 14.73 9.58 -10.88
CA GLU A 280 15.13 10.70 -10.02
C GLU A 280 14.12 10.86 -8.88
N ILE A 281 14.61 10.92 -7.64
CA ILE A 281 13.81 11.15 -6.43
C ILE A 281 14.26 12.48 -5.82
N ALA A 282 13.33 13.42 -5.68
CA ALA A 282 13.59 14.75 -5.13
C ALA A 282 14.06 14.70 -3.67
N ASP A 283 14.83 15.71 -3.26
CA ASP A 283 15.26 15.91 -1.87
C ASP A 283 14.06 15.92 -0.90
N TYR A 284 14.31 15.56 0.36
CA TYR A 284 13.31 15.54 1.44
C TYR A 284 12.09 14.64 1.17
N THR A 285 12.23 13.66 0.28
CA THR A 285 11.17 12.69 -0.02
C THR A 285 11.11 11.59 1.04
N VAL A 286 9.90 11.23 1.45
CA VAL A 286 9.62 10.09 2.31
C VAL A 286 8.88 9.02 1.50
N ILE A 287 9.44 7.81 1.44
CA ILE A 287 8.78 6.65 0.83
C ILE A 287 8.42 5.66 1.95
N THR A 288 7.14 5.33 2.09
CA THR A 288 6.67 4.42 3.15
C THR A 288 6.99 2.96 2.86
N GLY A 289 6.93 2.13 3.90
CA GLY A 289 7.39 0.73 3.83
C GLY A 289 6.71 -0.09 2.75
N MET A 290 7.47 -0.99 2.13
CA MET A 290 7.03 -1.87 1.04
C MET A 290 6.46 -1.16 -0.20
N ALA A 291 6.76 0.14 -0.37
CA ALA A 291 6.33 0.84 -1.58
C ALA A 291 7.15 0.39 -2.81
N MET A 292 6.51 0.38 -3.97
CA MET A 292 7.16 0.14 -5.26
C MET A 292 7.19 1.44 -6.06
N VAL A 293 8.38 2.02 -6.23
CA VAL A 293 8.60 3.27 -6.95
C VAL A 293 8.91 2.96 -8.41
N THR A 294 7.92 3.21 -9.27
CA THR A 294 8.00 2.91 -10.71
C THR A 294 8.31 4.12 -11.60
N ASN A 295 8.19 5.33 -11.04
CA ASN A 295 8.38 6.60 -11.76
C ASN A 295 9.18 7.58 -10.90
N SER A 296 9.82 8.56 -11.55
CA SER A 296 10.54 9.63 -10.86
C SER A 296 9.60 10.45 -9.97
N VAL A 297 10.09 10.83 -8.79
CA VAL A 297 9.40 11.64 -7.80
C VAL A 297 10.00 13.04 -7.85
N LYS A 298 9.30 13.98 -8.50
CA LYS A 298 9.82 15.32 -8.77
C LYS A 298 9.54 16.36 -7.68
N VAL A 299 8.67 16.03 -6.72
CA VAL A 299 8.22 16.94 -5.68
C VAL A 299 8.48 16.30 -4.33
N PRO A 300 9.06 17.03 -3.35
CA PRO A 300 9.18 16.53 -1.99
C PRO A 300 7.83 16.18 -1.39
N GLY A 301 7.75 15.12 -0.60
CA GLY A 301 6.51 14.70 0.04
C GLY A 301 6.57 13.28 0.58
N ILE A 302 5.42 12.79 1.04
CA ILE A 302 5.24 11.42 1.54
C ILE A 302 4.51 10.60 0.47
N TYR A 303 5.11 9.50 0.05
CA TYR A 303 4.59 8.61 -0.98
C TYR A 303 4.42 7.20 -0.45
N SER A 304 3.33 6.54 -0.86
CA SER A 304 2.96 5.21 -0.43
C SER A 304 2.41 4.38 -1.59
N SER A 305 2.59 3.06 -1.51
CA SER A 305 1.87 2.11 -2.35
C SER A 305 1.53 0.85 -1.57
N GLY A 306 0.76 -0.04 -2.19
CA GLY A 306 0.24 -1.23 -1.54
C GLY A 306 -1.17 -1.01 -0.98
N THR A 307 -1.70 -2.06 -0.36
CA THR A 307 -3.12 -2.15 0.02
C THR A 307 -3.34 -2.22 1.54
N GLY A 308 -2.26 -2.20 2.33
CA GLY A 308 -2.30 -2.49 3.76
C GLY A 308 -2.66 -3.95 4.09
N ILE A 309 -2.76 -4.24 5.40
CA ILE A 309 -3.18 -5.54 5.92
C ILE A 309 -4.70 -5.58 6.11
N LEU A 310 -5.33 -6.70 5.73
CA LEU A 310 -6.75 -6.97 5.91
C LEU A 310 -6.95 -8.45 6.31
N PRO A 311 -8.05 -8.80 7.00
CA PRO A 311 -8.44 -10.20 7.17
C PRO A 311 -8.51 -10.93 5.81
N ASN A 312 -8.07 -12.19 5.75
CA ASN A 312 -7.86 -12.90 4.48
C ASN A 312 -9.09 -12.91 3.55
N HIS A 313 -10.27 -13.11 4.13
CA HIS A 313 -11.54 -13.11 3.39
C HIS A 313 -11.80 -11.75 2.71
N GLU A 314 -11.54 -10.65 3.40
CA GLU A 314 -11.73 -9.29 2.87
C GLU A 314 -10.67 -8.97 1.82
N TRP A 315 -9.42 -9.34 2.07
CA TRP A 315 -8.33 -9.16 1.13
C TRP A 315 -8.61 -9.87 -0.20
N LYS A 316 -9.01 -11.16 -0.17
CA LYS A 316 -9.35 -11.93 -1.39
C LYS A 316 -10.45 -11.26 -2.20
N LYS A 317 -11.50 -10.79 -1.51
CA LYS A 317 -12.62 -10.08 -2.14
C LYS A 317 -12.16 -8.79 -2.81
N ASN A 318 -11.27 -8.03 -2.16
CA ASN A 318 -10.74 -6.76 -2.69
C ASN A 318 -9.78 -6.98 -3.86
N VAL A 319 -8.89 -7.97 -3.79
CA VAL A 319 -7.97 -8.29 -4.91
C VAL A 319 -8.71 -8.72 -6.16
N ALA A 320 -9.78 -9.53 -6.03
CA ALA A 320 -10.62 -9.88 -7.16
C ALA A 320 -11.27 -8.64 -7.82
N ARG A 321 -11.65 -7.64 -7.01
CA ARG A 321 -12.25 -6.38 -7.49
C ARG A 321 -11.24 -5.47 -8.19
N PHE A 322 -9.98 -5.43 -7.76
CA PHE A 322 -8.95 -4.66 -8.47
C PHE A 322 -8.80 -5.11 -9.93
N ARG A 323 -8.88 -6.41 -10.20
CA ARG A 323 -8.85 -6.96 -11.57
C ARG A 323 -10.07 -6.56 -12.41
N GLN A 324 -11.18 -6.21 -11.77
CA GLN A 324 -12.43 -5.83 -12.42
C GLN A 324 -12.61 -4.30 -12.54
N LEU A 325 -11.67 -3.50 -12.01
CA LEU A 325 -11.85 -2.05 -11.85
C LEU A 325 -12.08 -1.34 -13.19
N ASP A 326 -11.37 -1.73 -14.25
CA ASP A 326 -11.59 -1.17 -15.60
C ASP A 326 -13.02 -1.44 -16.11
N LYS A 327 -13.54 -2.67 -15.92
CA LYS A 327 -14.90 -3.04 -16.29
C LYS A 327 -15.94 -2.21 -15.52
N VAL A 328 -15.69 -1.96 -14.23
CA VAL A 328 -16.53 -1.09 -13.40
C VAL A 328 -16.48 0.36 -13.92
N LEU A 329 -15.29 0.89 -14.19
CA LEU A 329 -15.10 2.25 -14.71
C LEU A 329 -15.76 2.45 -16.07
N ARG A 330 -15.68 1.49 -17.00
CA ARG A 330 -16.40 1.56 -18.28
C ARG A 330 -17.91 1.57 -18.10
N ARG A 331 -18.42 0.77 -17.16
CA ARG A 331 -19.86 0.75 -16.82
C ARG A 331 -20.31 2.09 -16.22
N VAL A 332 -19.47 2.73 -15.42
CA VAL A 332 -19.72 4.07 -14.86
C VAL A 332 -19.56 5.17 -15.91
N GLY A 333 -18.53 5.12 -16.74
CA GLY A 333 -18.29 6.07 -17.84
C GLY A 333 -19.41 6.06 -18.87
N GLY A 334 -19.97 4.88 -19.19
CA GLY A 334 -21.15 4.75 -20.04
C GLY A 334 -22.45 5.33 -19.44
N LEU A 335 -22.46 5.73 -18.16
CA LEU A 335 -23.56 6.47 -17.54
C LEU A 335 -23.41 8.00 -17.70
N TYR A 336 -22.23 8.50 -18.08
CA TYR A 336 -22.00 9.91 -18.40
C TYR A 336 -22.15 10.11 -19.92
N GLN A 337 -23.18 10.82 -20.36
CA GLN A 337 -23.30 11.27 -21.76
C GLN A 337 -22.55 12.60 -21.96
N GLU A 338 -21.78 12.72 -23.05
CA GLU A 338 -21.25 13.99 -23.54
C GLU A 338 -22.39 14.83 -24.15
N ASN A 339 -22.88 15.83 -23.41
CA ASN A 339 -23.73 16.87 -23.99
C ASN A 339 -22.86 18.08 -24.36
N ARG A 340 -22.78 18.39 -25.66
CA ARG A 340 -22.19 19.65 -26.16
C ARG A 340 -23.26 20.74 -26.05
N ILE A 341 -23.02 21.75 -25.22
CA ILE A 341 -23.83 22.98 -25.19
C ILE A 341 -22.87 24.16 -25.46
N ASN A 342 -23.14 24.93 -26.52
CA ASN A 342 -22.43 26.17 -26.88
C ASN A 342 -20.89 26.10 -26.92
N GLY A 343 -20.32 25.04 -27.52
CA GLY A 343 -18.90 25.01 -27.89
C GLY A 343 -17.89 24.95 -26.73
N LYS A 344 -18.32 24.82 -25.48
CA LYS A 344 -17.44 24.60 -24.32
C LYS A 344 -17.82 23.32 -23.58
N THR A 345 -16.83 22.50 -23.28
CA THR A 345 -17.01 21.24 -22.55
C THR A 345 -17.29 21.52 -21.07
N VAL A 346 -18.47 21.14 -20.58
CA VAL A 346 -18.82 21.21 -19.16
C VAL A 346 -19.06 19.80 -18.65
N LYS A 347 -18.31 19.38 -17.62
CA LYS A 347 -18.57 18.14 -16.88
C LYS A 347 -19.62 18.43 -15.81
N THR A 348 -20.87 18.02 -16.03
CA THR A 348 -21.89 18.00 -14.97
C THR A 348 -22.17 16.57 -14.55
N THR A 349 -22.21 16.31 -13.25
CA THR A 349 -22.85 15.12 -12.69
C THR A 349 -24.33 15.14 -13.07
N ALA A 350 -24.87 14.01 -13.53
CA ALA A 350 -26.30 13.86 -13.74
C ALA A 350 -27.04 14.27 -12.46
N PRO A 351 -28.03 15.17 -12.53
CA PRO A 351 -28.78 15.55 -11.34
C PRO A 351 -29.39 14.27 -10.74
N HIS A 352 -29.17 14.07 -9.44
CA HIS A 352 -30.09 13.29 -8.63
C HIS A 352 -31.43 14.00 -8.70
N GLY A 353 -32.24 13.65 -9.70
CA GLY A 353 -33.62 14.05 -9.75
C GLY A 353 -34.33 13.41 -8.57
N ALA A 354 -34.62 14.22 -7.55
CA ALA A 354 -35.81 14.01 -6.76
C ALA A 354 -36.98 13.89 -7.74
N PHE A 355 -37.46 12.67 -7.96
CA PHE A 355 -38.60 12.43 -8.83
C PHE A 355 -39.86 12.82 -8.06
N GLU A 356 -40.25 14.09 -8.15
CA GLU A 356 -41.66 14.44 -8.05
C GLU A 356 -42.39 13.79 -9.24
N ALA A 357 -43.41 13.00 -8.91
CA ALA A 357 -44.25 12.31 -9.87
C ALA A 357 -45.06 13.33 -10.70
N LYS A 358 -44.52 13.77 -11.83
CA LYS A 358 -45.32 14.44 -12.85
C LYS A 358 -46.15 13.40 -13.61
N ARG A 359 -47.44 13.34 -13.28
CA ARG A 359 -48.47 12.66 -14.08
C ARG A 359 -48.52 13.29 -15.48
N ALA A 360 -48.08 12.56 -16.50
CA ALA A 360 -48.39 12.81 -17.90
C ALA A 360 -49.76 12.18 -18.24
N PRO A 361 -50.54 12.78 -19.18
CA PRO A 361 -51.94 12.44 -19.38
C PRO A 361 -52.12 11.02 -19.93
N VAL A 362 -53.13 10.33 -19.40
CA VAL A 362 -53.48 8.94 -19.70
C VAL A 362 -54.22 8.87 -21.03
N MET A 363 -53.68 8.14 -22.01
CA MET A 363 -54.52 7.54 -23.06
C MET A 363 -55.20 6.30 -22.45
N LYS A 364 -56.54 6.34 -22.32
CA LYS A 364 -57.40 5.16 -22.15
C LYS A 364 -57.27 4.26 -23.38
N ASP A 365 -57.40 2.95 -23.37
CA ASP A 365 -57.43 1.91 -22.33
C ASP A 365 -57.18 0.64 -23.14
N LYS A 366 -56.09 -0.08 -22.87
CA LYS A 366 -56.08 -1.54 -23.08
C LYS A 366 -55.79 -2.15 -21.72
N LEU A 367 -56.83 -2.14 -20.88
CA LEU A 367 -56.88 -2.94 -19.67
C LEU A 367 -56.88 -4.41 -20.12
N MET A 368 -55.72 -5.05 -20.05
CA MET A 368 -55.60 -6.45 -20.47
C MET A 368 -55.90 -7.34 -19.28
N GLY A 369 -57.01 -8.05 -19.34
CA GLY A 369 -57.36 -9.08 -18.37
C GLY A 369 -56.50 -10.34 -18.52
N ILE A 370 -56.71 -11.31 -17.64
CA ILE A 370 -55.91 -12.54 -17.59
C ILE A 370 -55.93 -13.32 -18.91
N ASP A 371 -57.05 -13.34 -19.63
CA ASP A 371 -57.19 -14.03 -20.91
C ASP A 371 -56.28 -13.46 -22.00
N GLU A 372 -56.01 -12.15 -21.94
CA GLU A 372 -55.06 -11.51 -22.85
C GLU A 372 -53.61 -11.75 -22.41
N VAL A 373 -53.33 -11.77 -21.10
CA VAL A 373 -52.01 -12.11 -20.57
C VAL A 373 -51.59 -13.53 -21.01
N PHE A 374 -52.52 -14.50 -21.01
CA PHE A 374 -52.25 -15.87 -21.49
C PHE A 374 -51.80 -15.97 -22.94
N LYS A 375 -52.19 -15.00 -23.78
CA LYS A 375 -51.75 -14.94 -25.18
C LYS A 375 -50.32 -14.44 -25.30
N HIS A 376 -49.85 -13.63 -24.36
CA HIS A 376 -48.54 -12.97 -24.36
C HIS A 376 -47.46 -13.71 -23.57
N LEU A 377 -47.85 -14.60 -22.65
CA LEU A 377 -46.92 -15.38 -21.85
C LEU A 377 -47.18 -16.88 -22.00
N PRO A 378 -46.13 -17.70 -22.15
CA PRO A 378 -46.27 -19.16 -22.12
C PRO A 378 -46.53 -19.70 -20.70
N HIS A 379 -46.22 -18.91 -19.67
CA HIS A 379 -46.42 -19.28 -18.27
C HIS A 379 -47.89 -19.60 -17.97
N ARG A 380 -48.12 -20.61 -17.12
CA ARG A 380 -49.44 -21.01 -16.62
C ARG A 380 -49.40 -21.13 -15.09
N PRO A 381 -50.54 -21.02 -14.40
CA PRO A 381 -50.60 -21.26 -12.96
C PRO A 381 -49.96 -22.63 -12.62
N PRO A 382 -49.20 -22.72 -11.51
CA PRO A 382 -49.00 -21.70 -10.48
C PRO A 382 -47.86 -20.70 -10.73
N PHE A 383 -47.19 -20.73 -11.89
CA PHE A 383 -45.99 -19.92 -12.16
C PHE A 383 -46.24 -18.66 -13.03
N LEU A 384 -47.48 -18.46 -13.48
CA LEU A 384 -47.91 -17.17 -14.02
C LEU A 384 -48.19 -16.22 -12.84
N LEU A 385 -47.44 -15.12 -12.76
CA LEU A 385 -47.44 -14.22 -11.62
C LEU A 385 -48.08 -12.86 -11.89
N ILE A 386 -48.56 -12.59 -13.11
CA ILE A 386 -49.27 -11.35 -13.41
C ILE A 386 -50.74 -11.65 -13.67
N ASP A 387 -51.63 -10.88 -13.04
CA ASP A 387 -53.07 -11.05 -13.19
C ASP A 387 -53.63 -10.21 -14.34
N ARG A 388 -53.10 -9.00 -14.54
CA ARG A 388 -53.56 -8.07 -15.57
C ARG A 388 -52.53 -6.97 -15.88
N VAL A 389 -52.70 -6.32 -17.02
CA VAL A 389 -52.02 -5.05 -17.34
C VAL A 389 -52.99 -3.89 -17.12
N ALA A 390 -52.59 -2.96 -16.26
CA ALA A 390 -53.39 -1.79 -15.89
C ALA A 390 -53.12 -0.57 -16.77
N LYS A 391 -51.87 -0.39 -17.23
CA LYS A 391 -51.47 0.71 -18.10
C LYS A 391 -50.41 0.25 -19.09
N PHE A 392 -50.46 0.75 -20.31
CA PHE A 392 -49.44 0.53 -21.32
C PHE A 392 -49.25 1.80 -22.15
N THR A 393 -47.99 2.16 -22.40
CA THR A 393 -47.61 3.22 -23.31
C THR A 393 -46.50 2.68 -24.21
N PRO A 394 -46.78 2.47 -25.51
CA PRO A 394 -45.83 1.85 -26.44
C PRO A 394 -44.47 2.53 -26.41
N ASN A 395 -43.39 1.73 -26.41
CA ASN A 395 -41.99 2.20 -26.35
C ASN A 395 -41.59 2.99 -25.09
N GLU A 396 -42.49 3.17 -24.12
CA GLU A 396 -42.22 3.94 -22.90
C GLU A 396 -42.33 3.09 -21.64
N SER A 397 -43.51 2.54 -21.35
CA SER A 397 -43.75 1.85 -20.08
C SER A 397 -44.96 0.93 -20.08
N LEU A 398 -45.03 0.05 -19.08
CA LEU A 398 -46.19 -0.77 -18.75
C LEU A 398 -46.33 -0.93 -17.24
N THR A 399 -47.57 -0.93 -16.76
CA THR A 399 -47.91 -1.20 -15.36
C THR A 399 -48.77 -2.46 -15.30
N ALA A 400 -48.27 -3.50 -14.63
CA ALA A 400 -48.98 -4.75 -14.40
C ALA A 400 -49.36 -4.93 -12.93
N ILE A 401 -50.33 -5.79 -12.65
CA ILE A 401 -50.82 -6.06 -11.30
C ILE A 401 -50.62 -7.53 -10.95
N LYS A 402 -50.16 -7.77 -9.73
CA LYS A 402 -50.12 -9.08 -9.07
C LYS A 402 -50.73 -8.99 -7.68
N ASN A 403 -51.87 -9.64 -7.48
CA ASN A 403 -52.50 -9.82 -6.19
C ASN A 403 -51.87 -11.00 -5.46
N VAL A 404 -51.34 -10.75 -4.26
CA VAL A 404 -50.67 -11.76 -3.45
C VAL A 404 -51.71 -12.42 -2.54
N THR A 405 -52.01 -13.70 -2.78
CA THR A 405 -53.02 -14.43 -1.99
C THR A 405 -52.39 -15.52 -1.14
N ILE A 406 -52.94 -15.76 0.05
CA ILE A 406 -52.45 -16.79 0.97
C ILE A 406 -52.48 -18.20 0.36
N ASN A 407 -53.32 -18.41 -0.66
CA ASN A 407 -53.45 -19.68 -1.36
C ASN A 407 -52.30 -19.98 -2.35
N GLU A 408 -51.33 -19.08 -2.52
CA GLU A 408 -50.19 -19.33 -3.41
C GLU A 408 -49.25 -20.39 -2.84
N ALA A 409 -48.89 -21.36 -3.68
CA ALA A 409 -48.20 -22.58 -3.27
C ALA A 409 -46.86 -22.32 -2.55
N PHE A 410 -46.17 -21.23 -2.87
CA PHE A 410 -44.89 -20.91 -2.24
C PHE A 410 -45.03 -20.53 -0.76
N PHE A 411 -46.19 -20.11 -0.27
CA PHE A 411 -46.38 -19.82 1.16
C PHE A 411 -46.41 -21.08 2.03
N GLN A 412 -46.64 -22.27 1.46
CA GLN A 412 -46.60 -23.53 2.20
C GLN A 412 -45.18 -23.86 2.69
N GLY A 413 -44.14 -23.44 1.95
CA GLY A 413 -42.74 -23.73 2.26
C GLY A 413 -41.87 -22.51 2.59
N HIS A 414 -42.24 -21.31 2.14
CA HIS A 414 -41.44 -20.09 2.32
C HIS A 414 -41.86 -19.33 3.59
N PHE A 415 -41.27 -19.76 4.72
CA PHE A 415 -41.54 -19.30 6.09
C PHE A 415 -42.97 -19.60 6.60
N PRO A 416 -43.28 -20.86 6.99
CA PRO A 416 -44.64 -21.27 7.37
C PRO A 416 -45.27 -20.48 8.54
N ALA A 417 -44.45 -19.96 9.46
CA ALA A 417 -44.92 -19.16 10.60
C ALA A 417 -45.02 -17.65 10.30
N LYS A 418 -44.53 -17.20 9.13
CA LYS A 418 -44.55 -15.79 8.71
C LYS A 418 -44.59 -15.72 7.17
N PRO A 419 -45.79 -15.82 6.56
CA PRO A 419 -45.92 -15.94 5.12
C PRO A 419 -45.40 -14.67 4.43
N ILE A 420 -44.29 -14.82 3.70
CA ILE A 420 -43.64 -13.74 2.94
C ILE A 420 -43.45 -14.23 1.50
N MET A 421 -43.80 -13.42 0.51
CA MET A 421 -43.55 -13.73 -0.89
C MET A 421 -42.03 -13.74 -1.15
N PRO A 422 -41.44 -14.81 -1.72
CA PRO A 422 -40.03 -14.84 -2.06
C PRO A 422 -39.66 -13.67 -2.98
N GLY A 423 -38.59 -12.94 -2.65
CA GLY A 423 -38.14 -11.79 -3.45
C GLY A 423 -37.85 -12.17 -4.91
N VAL A 424 -37.37 -13.39 -5.15
CA VAL A 424 -37.15 -13.91 -6.51
C VAL A 424 -38.44 -14.00 -7.34
N LEU A 425 -39.59 -14.23 -6.72
CA LEU A 425 -40.88 -14.25 -7.42
C LEU A 425 -41.39 -12.83 -7.72
N ILE A 426 -41.00 -11.82 -6.93
CA ILE A 426 -41.27 -10.43 -7.28
C ILE A 426 -40.46 -10.03 -8.53
N LEU A 427 -39.20 -10.46 -8.61
CA LEU A 427 -38.36 -10.27 -9.80
C LEU A 427 -38.91 -11.01 -11.01
N GLU A 428 -39.37 -12.25 -10.84
CA GLU A 428 -40.02 -13.02 -11.89
C GLU A 428 -41.30 -12.34 -12.40
N ALA A 429 -42.13 -11.81 -11.49
CA ALA A 429 -43.32 -11.06 -11.87
C ALA A 429 -42.97 -9.80 -12.68
N LEU A 430 -41.92 -9.07 -12.30
CA LEU A 430 -41.43 -7.95 -13.11
C LEU A 430 -40.90 -8.41 -14.48
N ALA A 431 -40.21 -9.56 -14.55
CA ALA A 431 -39.72 -10.13 -15.81
C ALA A 431 -40.87 -10.52 -16.75
N GLN A 432 -41.94 -11.10 -16.23
CA GLN A 432 -43.16 -11.39 -16.99
C GLN A 432 -43.79 -10.08 -17.53
N ALA A 433 -43.76 -8.99 -16.75
CA ALA A 433 -44.32 -7.70 -17.17
C ALA A 433 -43.50 -7.10 -18.31
N CYS A 434 -42.18 -7.21 -18.21
CA CYS A 434 -41.22 -6.86 -19.26
C CYS A 434 -41.48 -7.62 -20.57
N THR A 435 -41.75 -8.93 -20.49
CA THR A 435 -42.03 -9.75 -21.67
C THR A 435 -43.34 -9.35 -22.33
N VAL A 436 -44.41 -9.13 -21.55
CA VAL A 436 -45.69 -8.62 -22.07
C VAL A 436 -45.48 -7.25 -22.73
N PHE A 437 -44.70 -6.37 -22.10
CA PHE A 437 -44.35 -5.06 -22.68
C PHE A 437 -43.63 -5.20 -24.02
N ALA A 438 -42.65 -6.10 -24.12
CA ALA A 438 -41.91 -6.33 -25.36
C ALA A 438 -42.83 -6.76 -26.50
N PHE A 439 -43.69 -7.77 -26.29
CA PHE A 439 -44.64 -8.22 -27.31
C PHE A 439 -45.65 -7.17 -27.73
N LEU A 440 -46.23 -6.44 -26.78
CA LEU A 440 -47.16 -5.36 -27.10
C LEU A 440 -46.50 -4.22 -27.89
N THR A 441 -45.22 -3.97 -27.60
CA THR A 441 -44.46 -2.91 -28.27
C THR A 441 -44.02 -3.30 -29.66
N THR A 442 -43.62 -4.56 -29.88
CA THR A 442 -43.18 -5.06 -31.19
C THR A 442 -44.32 -5.50 -32.10
N GLY A 443 -45.48 -5.85 -31.54
CA GLY A 443 -46.58 -6.46 -32.27
C GLY A 443 -46.30 -7.90 -32.75
N GLU A 444 -45.24 -8.54 -32.24
CA GLU A 444 -44.90 -9.92 -32.57
C GLU A 444 -45.89 -10.91 -31.94
N ASP A 445 -46.24 -11.97 -32.68
CA ASP A 445 -47.05 -13.08 -32.15
C ASP A 445 -46.19 -14.01 -31.27
N PRO A 446 -46.50 -14.15 -29.98
CA PRO A 446 -45.80 -15.06 -29.06
C PRO A 446 -45.81 -16.52 -29.50
N ASN A 447 -46.84 -16.95 -30.27
CA ASN A 447 -46.99 -18.32 -30.74
C ASN A 447 -46.22 -18.62 -32.04
N ALA A 448 -45.70 -17.60 -32.72
CA ALA A 448 -44.95 -17.72 -33.97
C ALA A 448 -43.43 -17.87 -33.75
N GLY A 449 -42.99 -18.39 -32.60
CA GLY A 449 -41.57 -18.57 -32.25
C GLY A 449 -40.91 -17.42 -31.48
N GLY A 450 -41.69 -16.42 -31.06
CA GLY A 450 -41.21 -15.19 -30.42
C GLY A 450 -40.81 -15.29 -28.94
N LEU A 451 -40.26 -16.39 -28.44
CA LEU A 451 -40.01 -16.53 -26.99
C LEU A 451 -38.91 -15.57 -26.49
N TYR A 452 -39.25 -14.72 -25.52
CA TYR A 452 -38.31 -13.86 -24.81
C TYR A 452 -37.90 -14.50 -23.48
N TYR A 453 -36.60 -14.76 -23.32
CA TYR A 453 -36.03 -15.35 -22.11
C TYR A 453 -35.56 -14.27 -21.14
N PHE A 454 -35.76 -14.53 -19.86
CA PHE A 454 -35.17 -13.72 -18.81
C PHE A 454 -33.66 -13.95 -18.75
N ALA A 455 -32.90 -13.07 -19.41
CA ALA A 455 -31.48 -13.26 -19.70
C ALA A 455 -30.56 -12.71 -18.60
N GLY A 456 -31.05 -11.81 -17.75
CA GLY A 456 -30.24 -11.26 -16.68
C GLY A 456 -30.95 -10.23 -15.81
N ILE A 457 -30.38 -10.04 -14.62
CA ILE A 457 -30.85 -9.07 -13.63
C ILE A 457 -29.65 -8.27 -13.14
N ASP A 458 -29.80 -6.96 -13.13
CA ASP A 458 -28.85 -6.03 -12.55
C ASP A 458 -29.54 -5.20 -11.46
N ASN A 459 -28.77 -4.72 -10.48
CA ASN A 459 -29.21 -3.73 -9.50
C ASN A 459 -30.50 -4.07 -8.72
N ALA A 460 -30.83 -5.35 -8.53
CA ALA A 460 -31.96 -5.77 -7.71
C ALA A 460 -31.80 -5.29 -6.25
N ARG A 461 -32.87 -4.69 -5.70
CA ARG A 461 -32.96 -4.27 -4.29
C ARG A 461 -34.35 -4.63 -3.77
N PHE A 462 -34.40 -5.29 -2.62
CA PHE A 462 -35.63 -5.58 -1.88
C PHE A 462 -35.68 -4.64 -0.67
N LYS A 463 -36.78 -3.90 -0.53
CA LYS A 463 -36.89 -2.82 0.46
C LYS A 463 -37.85 -3.17 1.59
N ARG A 464 -38.96 -3.86 1.30
CA ARG A 464 -39.88 -4.40 2.30
C ARG A 464 -40.34 -5.82 1.95
N PRO A 465 -40.67 -6.67 2.94
CA PRO A 465 -41.39 -7.92 2.71
C PRO A 465 -42.75 -7.67 2.06
N VAL A 466 -43.21 -8.62 1.26
CA VAL A 466 -44.55 -8.62 0.65
C VAL A 466 -45.32 -9.79 1.23
N GLU A 467 -46.54 -9.55 1.71
CA GLU A 467 -47.32 -10.52 2.49
C GLU A 467 -48.67 -10.82 1.80
N PRO A 468 -49.34 -11.94 2.14
CA PRO A 468 -50.70 -12.21 1.67
C PRO A 468 -51.65 -11.03 1.94
N GLY A 469 -52.40 -10.62 0.91
CA GLY A 469 -53.27 -9.45 0.94
C GLY A 469 -52.66 -8.21 0.27
N ASP A 470 -51.34 -8.15 0.08
CA ASP A 470 -50.69 -7.08 -0.68
C ASP A 470 -51.08 -7.16 -2.19
N GLN A 471 -51.24 -6.00 -2.81
CA GLN A 471 -51.31 -5.87 -4.28
C GLN A 471 -50.02 -5.26 -4.80
N LEU A 472 -49.26 -6.04 -5.55
CA LEU A 472 -48.07 -5.58 -6.25
C LEU A 472 -48.45 -4.83 -7.51
N VAL A 473 -48.04 -3.58 -7.59
CA VAL A 473 -48.03 -2.75 -8.78
C VAL A 473 -46.63 -2.83 -9.39
N LEU A 474 -46.57 -3.37 -10.61
CA LEU A 474 -45.34 -3.71 -11.32
C LEU A 474 -45.13 -2.72 -12.47
N ASP A 475 -44.39 -1.66 -12.21
CA ASP A 475 -44.05 -0.65 -13.21
C ASP A 475 -42.75 -1.02 -13.93
N VAL A 476 -42.84 -1.20 -15.25
CA VAL A 476 -41.70 -1.46 -16.12
C VAL A 476 -41.53 -0.32 -17.11
N GLN A 477 -40.32 0.21 -17.19
CA GLN A 477 -39.95 1.31 -18.08
C GLN A 477 -38.90 0.83 -19.08
N PHE A 478 -39.09 1.19 -20.34
CA PHE A 478 -38.14 0.90 -21.40
C PHE A 478 -36.84 1.70 -21.19
N VAL A 479 -35.69 1.03 -21.36
CA VAL A 479 -34.38 1.70 -21.31
C VAL A 479 -33.73 1.67 -22.69
N LYS A 480 -33.60 0.48 -23.29
CA LYS A 480 -33.05 0.29 -24.64
C LYS A 480 -33.31 -1.11 -25.16
N ALA A 481 -33.34 -1.27 -26.48
CA ALA A 481 -33.33 -2.57 -27.17
C ALA A 481 -32.19 -2.60 -28.19
N ARG A 482 -31.49 -3.74 -28.30
CA ARG A 482 -30.46 -3.96 -29.33
C ARG A 482 -30.36 -5.46 -29.63
N GLN A 483 -30.41 -5.83 -30.92
CA GLN A 483 -30.20 -7.20 -31.40
C GLN A 483 -31.04 -8.25 -30.61
N GLY A 484 -32.35 -8.03 -30.47
CA GLY A 484 -33.23 -8.97 -29.77
C GLY A 484 -33.12 -8.96 -28.23
N VAL A 485 -32.23 -8.15 -27.65
CA VAL A 485 -32.11 -7.96 -26.20
C VAL A 485 -32.73 -6.64 -25.75
N TRP A 486 -33.70 -6.73 -24.85
CA TRP A 486 -34.43 -5.63 -24.25
C TRP A 486 -33.96 -5.41 -22.82
N LYS A 487 -33.57 -4.18 -22.52
CA LYS A 487 -33.28 -3.72 -21.17
C LYS A 487 -34.39 -2.81 -20.68
N MET A 488 -34.94 -3.15 -19.52
CA MET A 488 -36.01 -2.41 -18.86
C MET A 488 -35.67 -2.18 -17.40
N LYS A 489 -36.23 -1.13 -16.81
CA LYS A 489 -36.18 -0.87 -15.37
C LYS A 489 -37.52 -1.26 -14.76
N GLY A 490 -37.51 -2.15 -13.79
CA GLY A 490 -38.69 -2.60 -13.06
C GLY A 490 -38.74 -2.01 -11.65
N VAL A 491 -39.91 -1.57 -11.23
CA VAL A 491 -40.23 -1.15 -9.87
C VAL A 491 -41.50 -1.87 -9.45
N ALA A 492 -41.42 -2.69 -8.40
CA ALA A 492 -42.59 -3.22 -7.72
C ALA A 492 -42.89 -2.34 -6.51
N SER A 493 -44.15 -1.96 -6.36
CA SER A 493 -44.66 -1.23 -5.22
C SER A 493 -45.93 -1.87 -4.68
N VAL A 494 -46.26 -1.57 -3.43
CA VAL A 494 -47.56 -1.89 -2.84
C VAL A 494 -48.07 -0.62 -2.18
N ALA A 495 -49.27 -0.20 -2.56
CA ALA A 495 -49.72 1.17 -2.35
C ALA A 495 -48.66 2.15 -2.90
N ASP A 496 -48.12 3.03 -2.06
CA ASP A 496 -47.12 4.03 -2.46
C ASP A 496 -45.69 3.67 -2.03
N GLU A 497 -45.48 2.47 -1.47
CA GLU A 497 -44.18 2.01 -1.00
C GLU A 497 -43.49 1.09 -2.01
N VAL A 498 -42.27 1.45 -2.40
CA VAL A 498 -41.43 0.62 -3.27
C VAL A 498 -40.95 -0.60 -2.51
N VAL A 499 -41.28 -1.79 -3.00
CA VAL A 499 -40.90 -3.08 -2.38
C VAL A 499 -39.71 -3.73 -3.09
N CYS A 500 -39.61 -3.55 -4.41
CA CYS A 500 -38.49 -4.07 -5.21
C CYS A 500 -38.13 -3.11 -6.35
N THR A 501 -36.83 -2.98 -6.65
CA THR A 501 -36.35 -2.33 -7.88
C THR A 501 -35.33 -3.21 -8.57
N ALA A 502 -35.36 -3.31 -9.90
CA ALA A 502 -34.38 -4.06 -10.66
C ALA A 502 -34.19 -3.50 -12.09
N GLU A 503 -33.07 -3.81 -12.71
CA GLU A 503 -32.87 -3.71 -14.16
C GLU A 503 -32.96 -5.11 -14.75
N LEU A 504 -33.88 -5.31 -15.68
CA LEU A 504 -34.25 -6.61 -16.22
C LEU A 504 -33.82 -6.69 -17.69
N LEU A 505 -33.18 -7.79 -18.05
CA LEU A 505 -32.76 -8.09 -19.41
C LEU A 505 -33.60 -9.24 -19.95
N SER A 506 -34.31 -8.99 -21.04
CA SER A 506 -35.06 -10.01 -21.76
C SER A 506 -34.46 -10.21 -23.14
N ALA A 507 -34.19 -11.45 -23.55
CA ALA A 507 -33.53 -11.76 -24.82
C ALA A 507 -34.33 -12.77 -25.63
N LYS A 508 -34.50 -12.48 -26.92
CA LYS A 508 -34.97 -13.46 -27.90
C LYS A 508 -33.77 -14.31 -28.36
N PRO A 509 -33.85 -15.65 -28.38
CA PRO A 509 -32.81 -16.47 -28.96
C PRO A 509 -32.73 -16.17 -30.46
N ASN A 510 -31.51 -16.15 -31.01
CA ASN A 510 -31.34 -16.07 -32.46
C ASN A 510 -31.91 -17.34 -33.09
N GLU A 511 -32.83 -17.20 -34.05
CA GLU A 511 -33.21 -18.31 -34.94
C GLU A 511 -31.97 -18.72 -35.73
N GLY A 512 -31.33 -19.81 -35.30
CA GLY A 512 -30.14 -20.37 -35.95
C GLY A 512 -28.98 -20.63 -35.00
N GLN A 513 -29.17 -21.52 -34.01
CA GLN A 513 -28.15 -22.40 -33.46
C GLN A 513 -28.81 -23.36 -32.45
N GLY A 514 -29.50 -24.36 -32.99
CA GLY A 514 -30.00 -25.52 -32.24
C GLY A 514 -29.39 -26.80 -32.79
N LYS A 515 -28.29 -27.24 -32.17
CA LYS A 515 -27.96 -28.64 -31.86
C LYS A 515 -27.23 -28.65 -30.52
#